data_AF-A0A2V7TQL4-F1
#
_entry.id   AF-A0A2V7TQL4-F1
#
_cell.length_a   1.000
_cell.length_b   1.000
_cell.length_c   1.000
_cell.angle_alpha   90.00
_cell.angle_beta   90.00
_cell.angle_gamma   90.00
#
_symmetry.space_group_name_H-M   'P 1'
#
loop_
_entity.id
_entity.type
_entity.pdbx_description
1 polymer ?
#
loop_
_entity_poly.entity_id
_entity_poly.type
_entity_poly.pdbx_seq_one_letter_code
_entity_poly.pdbx_strand_id
1 'polypeptide(L)'
;MPRRALPGLGLAAAVALARGPLHAATHALPVSNDDAIPLLIARHILRGELATILWNQPYNGTLDAYLLAPGLLVTSAHTVFRVYEAVCGLLLIGVAAAAAFRTSGETAGWTAAFLAAVGTPYMALMAATGPTANFLVPLLMTVPLLVGL
;
A
#
# COMPACT_ATOMS: atom_id res chain seq x y z
N MET A 1 -12.39 14.74 25.09
CA MET A 1 -11.74 14.22 23.88
C MET A 1 -12.70 14.33 22.71
N PRO A 2 -12.26 14.74 21.50
CA PRO A 2 -13.16 14.74 20.34
C PRO A 2 -13.70 13.32 20.13
N ARG A 3 -14.98 13.20 19.76
CA ARG A 3 -15.76 11.94 19.69
C ARG A 3 -15.11 10.81 18.88
N ARG A 4 -14.10 11.13 18.06
CA ARG A 4 -13.33 10.20 17.21
C ARG A 4 -11.92 9.87 17.71
N ALA A 5 -11.45 10.48 18.80
CA ALA A 5 -10.10 10.26 19.31
C ALA A 5 -9.89 8.82 19.78
N LEU A 6 -10.83 8.26 20.53
CA LEU A 6 -10.73 6.91 21.07
C LEU A 6 -10.66 5.84 19.95
N PRO A 7 -11.58 5.80 18.97
CA PRO A 7 -11.46 4.83 17.88
C PRO A 7 -10.23 5.08 17.00
N GLY A 8 -9.81 6.35 16.82
CA GLY A 8 -8.57 6.67 16.11
C GLY A 8 -7.32 6.11 16.79
N LEU A 9 -7.20 6.26 18.11
CA LEU A 9 -6.11 5.66 18.89
C LEU A 9 -6.16 4.13 18.85
N GLY A 10 -7.36 3.55 18.97
CA GLY A 10 -7.56 2.11 18.84
C GLY A 10 -7.09 1.60 17.47
N LEU A 11 -7.42 2.31 16.38
CA LEU A 11 -7.01 1.94 15.03
C LEU A 11 -5.49 2.02 14.87
N ALA A 12 -4.86 3.08 15.37
CA ALA A 12 -3.40 3.21 15.34
C ALA A 12 -2.72 2.07 16.10
N ALA A 13 -3.23 1.71 17.27
CA ALA A 13 -2.75 0.56 18.03
C ALA A 13 -2.94 -0.75 17.26
N ALA A 14 -4.10 -0.96 16.63
CA ALA A 14 -4.37 -2.16 15.83
C ALA A 14 -3.40 -2.29 14.65
N VAL A 15 -3.13 -1.20 13.93
CA VAL A 15 -2.14 -1.18 12.84
C VAL A 15 -0.74 -1.50 13.37
N ALA A 16 -0.32 -0.85 14.45
CA ALA A 16 1.00 -1.05 15.02
C ALA A 16 1.21 -2.50 15.50
N LEU A 17 0.22 -3.08 16.17
CA LEU A 17 0.29 -4.45 16.71
C LEU A 17 0.16 -5.52 15.62
N ALA A 18 -0.72 -5.32 14.63
CA ALA A 18 -0.94 -6.32 13.59
C ALA A 18 0.17 -6.30 12.52
N ARG A 19 0.66 -5.11 12.15
CA ARG A 19 1.59 -4.95 11.03
C ARG A 19 3.03 -4.71 11.46
N GLY A 20 3.25 -4.01 12.58
CA GLY A 20 4.59 -3.66 13.06
C GLY A 20 5.52 -4.86 13.20
N PRO A 21 5.11 -5.96 13.88
CA PRO A 21 5.93 -7.17 14.00
C PRO A 21 6.26 -7.82 12.66
N LEU A 22 5.30 -7.83 11.72
CA LEU A 22 5.51 -8.39 10.38
C LEU A 22 6.53 -7.58 9.60
N HIS A 23 6.36 -6.26 9.54
CA HIS A 23 7.33 -5.38 8.89
C HIS A 23 8.71 -5.51 9.53
N ALA A 24 8.81 -5.55 10.86
CA ALA A 24 10.09 -5.71 11.55
C ALA A 24 10.77 -7.05 11.23
N ALA A 25 10.02 -8.16 11.27
CA ALA A 25 10.55 -9.50 11.00
C ALA A 25 10.96 -9.69 9.53
N THR A 26 10.26 -9.03 8.61
CA THR A 26 10.44 -9.23 7.17
C THR A 26 11.30 -8.16 6.51
N HIS A 27 11.58 -7.04 7.18
CA HIS A 27 12.38 -5.96 6.61
C HIS A 27 13.76 -6.47 6.16
N ALA A 28 14.43 -7.34 6.93
CA ALA A 28 15.75 -7.84 6.55
C ALA A 28 15.73 -8.82 5.36
N LEU A 29 14.56 -9.32 4.96
CA LEU A 29 14.43 -10.24 3.85
C LEU A 29 14.67 -9.51 2.53
N PRO A 30 15.27 -10.18 1.52
CA PRO A 30 15.36 -9.61 0.18
C PRO A 30 13.97 -9.32 -0.38
N VAL A 31 13.94 -8.34 -1.28
CA VAL A 31 12.75 -8.00 -2.07
C VAL A 31 12.47 -9.17 -3.03
N SER A 32 11.19 -9.50 -3.28
CA SER A 32 10.83 -10.63 -4.16
C SER A 32 11.37 -10.41 -5.58
N ASN A 33 11.52 -11.49 -6.35
CA ASN A 33 11.81 -11.37 -7.77
C ASN A 33 10.72 -10.58 -8.52
N ASP A 34 9.46 -10.77 -8.12
CA ASP A 34 8.32 -10.06 -8.73
C ASP A 34 8.37 -8.54 -8.44
N ASP A 35 8.92 -8.17 -7.29
CA ASP A 35 9.07 -6.78 -6.83
C ASP A 35 10.30 -6.09 -7.45
N ALA A 36 11.30 -6.87 -7.84
CA ALA A 36 12.48 -6.36 -8.54
C ALA A 36 12.11 -5.78 -9.92
N ILE A 37 11.04 -6.28 -10.55
CA ILE A 37 10.59 -5.84 -11.87
C ILE A 37 10.19 -4.34 -11.87
N PRO A 38 9.25 -3.85 -11.02
CA PRO A 38 8.96 -2.42 -10.90
C PRO A 38 10.20 -1.56 -10.61
N LEU A 39 11.12 -2.03 -9.77
CA LEU A 39 12.35 -1.31 -9.44
C LEU A 39 13.32 -1.19 -10.64
N LEU A 40 13.39 -2.22 -11.47
CA LEU A 40 14.16 -2.18 -12.72
C LEU A 40 13.54 -1.19 -13.70
N ILE A 41 12.22 -1.24 -13.90
CA ILE A 41 11.49 -0.27 -14.74
C ILE A 41 11.72 1.17 -14.24
N ALA A 42 11.65 1.38 -12.93
CA ALA A 42 11.91 2.68 -12.31
C ALA A 42 13.33 3.21 -12.62
N ARG A 43 14.35 2.34 -12.67
CA ARG A 43 15.71 2.74 -13.09
C ARG A 43 15.79 3.16 -14.55
N HIS A 44 15.03 2.53 -15.43
CA HIS A 44 14.91 2.93 -16.83
C HIS A 44 14.19 4.29 -16.96
N ILE A 45 13.14 4.53 -16.17
CA ILE A 45 12.48 5.84 -16.07
C ILE A 45 13.49 6.94 -15.72
N LEU A 46 14.36 6.70 -14.74
CA LEU A 46 15.40 7.67 -14.35
C LEU A 46 16.44 7.95 -15.46
N ARG A 47 16.52 7.11 -16.50
CA ARG A 47 17.35 7.33 -17.68
C ARG A 47 16.61 8.03 -18.83
N GLY A 48 15.35 8.43 -18.60
CA GLY A 48 14.51 9.09 -19.60
C GLY A 48 13.69 8.12 -20.47
N GLU A 49 13.66 6.83 -20.14
CA GLU A 49 12.81 5.86 -20.85
C GLU A 49 11.38 5.90 -20.30
N LEU A 50 10.38 5.77 -21.16
CA LEU A 50 8.99 5.65 -20.70
C LEU A 50 8.74 4.23 -20.18
N ALA A 51 8.14 4.12 -19.00
CA ALA A 51 7.62 2.84 -18.53
C ALA A 51 6.37 2.49 -19.37
N THR A 52 6.54 1.64 -20.36
CA THR A 52 5.44 1.13 -21.19
C THR A 52 5.28 -0.39 -21.02
N ILE A 53 6.39 -1.14 -20.98
CA ILE A 53 6.40 -2.60 -20.91
C ILE A 53 7.80 -3.10 -20.54
N LEU A 54 7.92 -4.02 -19.57
CA LEU A 54 9.14 -4.83 -19.38
C LEU A 54 8.79 -6.27 -19.75
N TRP A 55 9.62 -6.91 -20.59
CA TRP A 55 9.36 -8.29 -21.06
C TRP A 55 7.99 -8.53 -21.72
N ASN A 56 7.42 -7.52 -22.40
CA ASN A 56 6.12 -7.64 -23.05
C ASN A 56 4.97 -8.02 -22.08
N GLN A 57 5.14 -7.75 -20.79
CA GLN A 57 4.11 -7.92 -19.77
C GLN A 57 3.82 -6.58 -19.10
N PRO A 58 2.53 -6.19 -18.97
CA PRO A 58 2.15 -5.08 -18.10
C PRO A 58 2.23 -5.58 -16.65
N TYR A 59 3.45 -5.77 -16.13
CA TYR A 59 3.67 -6.19 -14.74
C TYR A 59 3.09 -5.11 -13.83
N ASN A 60 1.93 -5.39 -13.22
CA ASN A 60 1.26 -4.54 -12.22
C ASN A 60 0.85 -3.12 -12.67
N GLY A 61 1.03 -2.78 -13.95
CA GLY A 61 0.84 -1.43 -14.47
C GLY A 61 2.08 -0.54 -14.29
N THR A 62 2.13 0.57 -15.02
CA THR A 62 3.32 1.44 -15.08
C THR A 62 3.40 2.43 -13.91
N LEU A 63 2.29 2.61 -13.18
CA LEU A 63 2.19 3.63 -12.12
C LEU A 63 3.11 3.32 -10.93
N ASP A 64 3.20 2.06 -10.49
CA ASP A 64 4.11 1.64 -9.42
C ASP A 64 5.56 2.08 -9.73
N ALA A 65 6.02 1.85 -10.96
CA ALA A 65 7.38 2.20 -11.36
C ALA A 65 7.62 3.73 -11.34
N TYR A 66 6.63 4.53 -11.73
CA TYR A 66 6.71 5.99 -11.62
C TYR A 66 6.70 6.49 -10.18
N LEU A 67 5.97 5.83 -9.26
CA LEU A 67 5.98 6.16 -7.84
C LEU A 67 7.31 5.76 -7.17
N LEU A 68 7.92 4.65 -7.60
CA LEU A 68 9.19 4.16 -7.07
C LEU A 68 10.40 4.96 -7.56
N ALA A 69 10.38 5.47 -8.80
CA ALA A 69 11.53 6.13 -9.43
C ALA A 69 12.10 7.31 -8.61
N PRO A 70 11.30 8.27 -8.10
CA PRO A 70 11.83 9.35 -7.26
C PRO A 70 12.50 8.84 -5.97
N GLY A 71 11.97 7.77 -5.37
CA GLY A 71 12.54 7.18 -4.15
C GLY A 71 13.96 6.65 -4.34
N LEU A 72 14.25 6.10 -5.54
CA LEU A 72 15.57 5.58 -5.88
C LEU A 72 16.66 6.66 -5.97
N LEU A 73 16.29 7.94 -6.02
CA LEU A 73 17.22 9.07 -5.95
C LEU A 73 17.64 9.40 -4.51
N VAL A 74 16.88 8.93 -3.51
CA VAL A 74 17.02 9.33 -2.10
C VAL A 74 17.60 8.20 -1.25
N THR A 75 17.24 6.94 -1.52
CA THR A 75 17.64 5.81 -0.68
C THR A 75 17.77 4.50 -1.47
N SER A 76 18.11 3.40 -0.79
CA SER A 76 18.29 2.09 -1.40
C SER A 76 16.98 1.55 -1.99
N ALA A 77 17.08 0.78 -3.08
CA ALA A 77 15.92 0.14 -3.72
C ALA A 77 15.11 -0.71 -2.73
N HIS A 78 15.79 -1.38 -1.80
CA HIS A 78 15.18 -2.14 -0.73
C HIS A 78 14.31 -1.25 0.17
N THR A 79 14.87 -0.15 0.69
CA THR A 79 14.13 0.78 1.54
C THR A 79 12.96 1.44 0.82
N VAL A 80 13.15 1.86 -0.44
CA VAL A 80 12.08 2.44 -1.26
C VAL A 80 10.90 1.48 -1.35
N PHE A 81 11.16 0.21 -1.66
CA PHE A 81 10.10 -0.77 -1.83
C PHE A 81 9.38 -1.10 -0.52
N ARG A 82 10.12 -1.30 0.59
CA ARG A 82 9.52 -1.53 1.91
C ARG A 82 8.62 -0.39 2.37
N VAL A 83 9.05 0.85 2.14
CA VAL A 83 8.23 2.04 2.45
C VAL A 83 7.00 2.08 1.56
N TYR A 84 7.16 1.78 0.26
CA TYR A 84 6.06 1.76 -0.68
C TYR A 84 4.99 0.72 -0.31
N GLU A 85 5.37 -0.52 0.02
CA GLU A 85 4.46 -1.57 0.51
C GLU A 85 3.69 -1.12 1.76
N ALA A 86 4.40 -0.54 2.74
CA ALA A 86 3.79 -0.05 3.97
C ALA A 86 2.78 1.08 3.70
N VAL A 87 3.12 2.05 2.84
CA VAL A 87 2.24 3.16 2.46
C VAL A 87 1.01 2.65 1.73
N CYS A 88 1.16 1.76 0.74
CA CYS A 88 0.04 1.13 0.03
C CYS A 88 -0.88 0.38 1.00
N GLY A 89 -0.30 -0.35 1.95
CA GLY A 89 -1.05 -1.01 3.00
C GLY A 89 -1.86 -0.06 3.87
N LEU A 90 -1.32 1.11 4.23
CA LEU A 90 -2.02 2.13 5.02
C LEU A 90 -3.13 2.82 4.21
N LEU A 91 -2.85 3.14 2.95
CA LEU A 91 -3.82 3.75 2.04
C LEU A 91 -5.03 2.83 1.85
N LEU A 92 -4.81 1.51 1.72
CA LEU A 92 -5.90 0.54 1.61
C LEU A 92 -6.84 0.59 2.82
N ILE A 93 -6.29 0.68 4.04
CA ILE A 93 -7.10 0.83 5.27
C ILE A 93 -7.94 2.10 5.18
N GLY A 94 -7.30 3.22 4.83
CA GLY A 94 -7.96 4.52 4.74
C GLY A 94 -9.09 4.55 3.72
N VAL A 95 -8.86 3.96 2.54
CA VAL A 95 -9.83 3.90 1.46
C VAL A 95 -11.01 2.97 1.79
N ALA A 96 -10.76 1.79 2.38
CA ALA A 96 -11.83 0.91 2.84
C ALA A 96 -12.70 1.57 3.91
N ALA A 97 -12.06 2.24 4.88
CA ALA A 97 -12.75 3.01 5.92
C ALA A 97 -13.58 4.15 5.32
N ALA A 98 -12.99 4.95 4.43
CA ALA A 98 -13.65 6.09 3.79
C ALA A 98 -14.88 5.64 2.99
N ALA A 99 -14.77 4.55 2.24
CA ALA A 99 -15.89 4.00 1.49
C ALA A 99 -17.05 3.63 2.42
N ALA A 100 -16.77 2.87 3.48
CA ALA A 100 -17.78 2.46 4.44
C ALA A 100 -18.36 3.62 5.27
N PHE A 101 -17.57 4.65 5.59
CA PHE A 101 -18.07 5.87 6.24
C PHE A 101 -19.12 6.57 5.37
N ARG A 102 -18.91 6.65 4.06
CA ARG A 102 -19.80 7.34 3.14
C ARG A 102 -21.04 6.52 2.79
N THR A 103 -20.90 5.21 2.62
CA THR A 103 -22.01 4.36 2.18
C THR A 103 -22.87 3.81 3.33
N SER A 104 -22.34 3.71 4.55
CA SER A 104 -22.97 2.96 5.63
C SER A 104 -22.78 3.57 7.02
N GLY A 105 -22.18 4.76 7.13
CA GLY A 105 -22.12 5.54 8.37
C GLY A 105 -20.95 5.21 9.30
N GLU A 106 -20.97 5.81 10.49
CA GLU A 106 -19.81 5.86 11.39
C GLU A 106 -19.36 4.48 11.90
N THR A 107 -20.30 3.64 12.33
CA THR A 107 -19.98 2.29 12.82
C THR A 107 -19.37 1.42 11.72
N ALA A 108 -19.90 1.50 10.50
CA ALA A 108 -19.40 0.74 9.36
C ALA A 108 -17.99 1.19 8.96
N GLY A 109 -17.73 2.50 8.91
CA GLY A 109 -16.42 3.06 8.62
C GLY A 109 -15.34 2.62 9.60
N TRP A 110 -15.61 2.70 10.90
CA TRP A 110 -14.67 2.20 11.92
C TRP A 110 -14.48 0.69 11.84
N THR A 111 -15.56 -0.08 11.67
CA THR A 111 -15.48 -1.54 11.54
C THR A 111 -14.61 -1.94 10.34
N ALA A 112 -14.82 -1.31 9.19
CA ALA A 112 -14.02 -1.54 7.99
C ALA A 112 -12.54 -1.17 8.23
N ALA A 113 -12.26 -0.05 8.91
CA ALA A 113 -10.90 0.35 9.25
C ALA A 113 -10.18 -0.69 10.13
N PHE A 114 -10.83 -1.16 11.19
CA PHE A 114 -10.26 -2.15 12.11
C PHE A 114 -10.05 -3.50 11.41
N LEU A 115 -11.03 -3.96 10.61
CA LEU A 115 -10.89 -5.19 9.84
C LEU A 115 -9.78 -5.10 8.81
N ALA A 116 -9.61 -3.95 8.14
CA ALA A 116 -8.52 -3.75 7.19
C ALA A 116 -7.15 -3.59 7.86
N ALA A 117 -7.11 -2.99 9.06
CA ALA A 117 -5.87 -2.81 9.84
C ALA A 117 -5.28 -4.15 10.26
N VAL A 118 -6.12 -5.03 10.80
CA VAL A 118 -5.74 -6.41 11.16
C VAL A 118 -5.57 -7.27 9.89
N GLY A 119 -6.50 -7.16 8.96
CA GLY A 119 -6.49 -7.85 7.68
C GLY A 119 -6.61 -9.38 7.80
N THR A 120 -6.68 -10.05 6.65
CA THR A 120 -6.29 -11.47 6.62
C THR A 120 -4.78 -11.57 6.73
N PRO A 121 -4.22 -12.67 7.27
CA PRO A 121 -2.76 -12.86 7.34
C PRO A 121 -2.07 -12.65 5.98
N TYR A 122 -2.75 -13.02 4.89
CA TYR A 122 -2.28 -12.77 3.53
C TYR A 122 -2.13 -11.28 3.22
N MET A 123 -3.15 -10.45 3.48
CA MET A 123 -3.05 -9.01 3.20
C MET A 123 -2.00 -8.30 4.07
N ALA A 124 -1.87 -8.71 5.34
CA ALA A 124 -0.86 -8.15 6.24
C ALA A 124 0.56 -8.53 5.82
N LEU A 125 0.76 -9.79 5.38
CA LEU A 125 2.05 -10.25 4.84
C LEU A 125 2.36 -9.59 3.50
N MET A 126 1.38 -9.47 2.60
CA MET A 126 1.59 -8.82 1.30
C MET A 126 1.91 -7.34 1.42
N ALA A 127 1.43 -6.66 2.46
CA ALA A 127 1.84 -5.29 2.77
C ALA A 127 3.26 -5.18 3.35
N ALA A 128 3.91 -6.30 3.67
CA ALA A 128 5.25 -6.36 4.24
C ALA A 128 6.29 -7.05 3.32
N THR A 129 5.85 -7.93 2.41
CA THR A 129 6.74 -8.76 1.57
C THR A 129 6.21 -9.08 0.17
N GLY A 130 5.09 -8.52 -0.26
CA GLY A 130 4.35 -9.02 -1.42
C GLY A 130 4.16 -8.01 -2.54
N PRO A 131 3.95 -8.48 -3.78
CA PRO A 131 3.78 -7.59 -4.93
C PRO A 131 2.63 -6.61 -4.74
N THR A 132 2.99 -5.34 -4.91
CA THR A 132 2.21 -4.15 -4.57
C THR A 132 1.01 -3.89 -5.46
N ALA A 133 0.95 -4.53 -6.64
CA ALA A 133 -0.15 -4.45 -7.60
C ALA A 133 -1.53 -4.59 -6.97
N ASN A 134 -1.63 -5.47 -5.98
CA ASN A 134 -2.88 -5.83 -5.34
C ASN A 134 -3.46 -4.68 -4.50
N PHE A 135 -2.66 -3.68 -4.16
CA PHE A 135 -3.08 -2.54 -3.35
C PHE A 135 -3.41 -1.30 -4.20
N LEU A 136 -2.65 -1.07 -5.28
CA LEU A 136 -2.79 0.14 -6.08
C LEU A 136 -4.08 0.15 -6.93
N VAL A 137 -4.51 -0.99 -7.46
CA VAL A 137 -5.77 -1.09 -8.23
C VAL A 137 -6.99 -0.75 -7.36
N PRO A 138 -7.18 -1.31 -6.14
CA PRO A 138 -8.23 -0.86 -5.23
C PRO A 138 -8.19 0.64 -4.94
N LEU A 139 -6.99 1.23 -4.77
CA LEU A 139 -6.85 2.67 -4.51
C LEU A 139 -7.35 3.49 -5.72
N LEU A 140 -6.90 3.14 -6.92
CA LEU A 140 -7.28 3.83 -8.16
C LEU A 140 -8.76 3.72 -8.48
N MET A 141 -9.40 2.59 -8.17
CA MET A 141 -10.83 2.41 -8.41
C MET A 141 -11.69 3.08 -7.36
N THR A 142 -11.24 3.08 -6.09
CA THR A 142 -12.09 3.57 -5.00
C THR A 142 -12.02 5.09 -4.85
N VAL A 143 -10.90 5.75 -5.16
CA VAL A 143 -10.80 7.22 -5.05
C VAL A 143 -11.83 7.95 -5.93
N PRO A 144 -12.01 7.64 -7.23
CA PRO A 144 -13.08 8.21 -8.04
C PRO A 144 -14.48 7.88 -7.52
N LEU A 145 -14.67 6.64 -7.05
CA LEU A 145 -15.92 6.19 -6.43
C LEU A 145 -16.27 7.04 -5.20
N LEU A 146 -15.28 7.37 -4.37
CA LEU A 146 -15.47 8.27 -3.23
C LEU A 146 -15.88 9.67 -3.67
N VAL A 147 -15.48 10.18 -4.83
CA VAL A 147 -15.95 11.50 -5.29
C VAL A 147 -17.44 11.49 -5.61
N GLY A 148 -17.99 10.36 -6.06
CA GLY A 148 -19.41 10.19 -6.37
C GLY A 148 -20.30 9.77 -5.18
N LEU A 149 -19.72 9.47 -4.02
CA LEU A 149 -20.39 9.06 -2.78
C LEU A 149 -20.42 10.19 -1.75
#